data_AF-A0A7K4T1C7-F1
#
_entry.id   AF-A0A7K4T1C7-F1
#
_cell.length_a   1.000
_cell.length_b   1.000
_cell.length_c   1.000
_cell.angle_alpha   90.00
_cell.angle_beta   90.00
_cell.angle_gamma   90.00
#
_symmetry.space_group_name_H-M   'P 1'
#
loop_
_entity.id
_entity.type
_entity.pdbx_description
1 polymer ?
#
loop_
_entity_poly.entity_id
_entity_poly.type
_entity_poly.pdbx_seq_one_letter_code
_entity_poly.pdbx_strand_id
1 'polypeptide(L)'
;QIPGGFSEDSCVLRGIMVNKDVTHPRMRRLIKNPRIVLLDCSLEYKKGESQTDIEITREEDFARILQMEEEYIQQICEDLMRVKPDLVITEKGISDLAQHYLMRANITAIRRVRKTDNNRIAR
;
A
#
# COMPACT_ATOMS: atom_id res chain seq x y z
N GLN A 1 -7.71 21.11 7.20
CA GLN A 1 -6.92 22.22 7.78
C GLN A 1 -5.69 21.63 8.44
N ILE A 2 -4.55 22.30 8.34
CA ILE A 2 -3.37 21.99 9.14
C ILE A 2 -3.48 22.88 10.39
N PRO A 3 -3.71 22.31 11.59
CA PRO A 3 -3.77 23.12 12.80
C PRO A 3 -2.37 23.61 13.21
N GLY A 4 -2.30 24.84 13.70
CA GLY A 4 -1.04 25.48 14.11
C GLY A 4 -0.37 26.30 13.00
N GLY A 5 0.78 26.89 13.33
CA GLY A 5 1.51 27.82 12.46
C GLY A 5 0.99 29.25 12.52
N PHE A 6 1.76 30.18 11.94
CA PHE A 6 1.37 31.58 11.75
C PHE A 6 0.88 31.81 10.32
N SER A 7 0.20 32.93 10.09
CA SER A 7 -0.22 33.34 8.74
C SER A 7 0.96 33.41 7.76
N GLU A 8 2.14 33.74 8.26
CA GLU A 8 3.39 33.85 7.50
C GLU A 8 3.93 32.48 7.02
N ASP A 9 3.58 31.39 7.71
CA ASP A 9 3.97 30.02 7.33
C ASP A 9 3.10 29.45 6.20
N SER A 10 2.02 30.16 5.85
CA SER A 10 1.09 29.71 4.81
C SER A 10 1.74 29.85 3.44
N CYS A 11 1.81 28.74 2.71
CA CYS A 11 2.40 28.69 1.37
C CYS A 11 1.45 28.04 0.36
N VAL A 12 1.63 28.43 -0.92
CA VAL A 12 0.94 27.80 -2.04
C VAL A 12 1.79 26.64 -2.55
N LEU A 13 1.40 25.41 -2.19
CA LEU A 13 2.02 24.20 -2.71
C LEU A 13 1.50 23.90 -4.12
N ARG A 14 2.41 23.82 -5.09
CA ARG A 14 2.10 23.30 -6.45
C ARG A 14 2.15 21.78 -6.42
N GLY A 15 1.07 21.16 -5.96
CA GLY A 15 0.97 19.73 -5.83
C GLY A 15 -0.13 19.33 -4.85
N ILE A 16 -0.02 18.12 -4.32
CA ILE A 16 -1.01 17.56 -3.40
C ILE A 16 -0.32 17.22 -2.10
N MET A 17 -0.94 17.65 -1.01
CA MET A 17 -0.53 17.27 0.32
C MET A 17 -1.45 16.16 0.83
N VAL A 18 -0.86 15.03 1.19
CA VAL A 18 -1.57 13.89 1.79
C VAL A 18 -1.12 13.75 3.24
N ASN A 19 -2.05 13.79 4.18
CA ASN A 19 -1.76 13.57 5.60
C ASN A 19 -1.79 12.08 5.93
N LYS A 20 -0.81 11.34 5.40
CA LYS A 20 -0.58 9.90 5.64
C LYS A 20 0.92 9.66 5.77
N ASP A 21 1.29 8.77 6.68
CA ASP A 21 2.67 8.36 6.87
C ASP A 21 2.99 7.09 6.06
N VAL A 22 4.28 6.80 5.91
CA VAL A 22 4.77 5.55 5.33
C VAL A 22 4.31 4.35 6.17
N THR A 23 4.05 3.22 5.53
CA THR A 23 3.50 2.06 6.25
C THR A 23 4.51 1.37 7.15
N HIS A 24 5.80 1.42 6.83
CA HIS A 24 6.85 0.74 7.57
C HIS A 24 8.00 1.71 7.94
N PRO A 25 8.53 1.68 9.19
CA PRO A 25 9.49 2.67 9.68
C PRO A 25 10.82 2.70 8.91
N ARG A 26 11.24 1.57 8.33
CA ARG A 26 12.46 1.44 7.51
C ARG A 26 12.28 1.87 6.04
N MET A 27 11.07 2.24 5.61
CA MET A 27 10.86 2.74 4.24
C MET A 27 11.46 4.14 4.07
N ARG A 28 11.81 4.48 2.83
CA ARG A 28 12.39 5.78 2.50
C ARG A 28 11.36 6.88 2.76
N ARG A 29 11.73 7.87 3.59
CA ARG A 29 10.88 9.05 3.90
C ARG A 29 11.05 10.21 2.92
N LEU A 30 12.16 10.22 2.19
CA LEU A 30 12.44 11.23 1.17
C LEU A 30 12.90 10.54 -0.11
N ILE A 31 12.19 10.79 -1.20
CA ILE A 31 12.54 10.30 -2.53
C ILE A 31 12.46 11.49 -3.48
N LYS A 32 13.59 11.82 -4.12
CA LYS A 32 13.63 12.88 -5.14
C LYS A 32 13.15 12.29 -6.47
N ASN A 33 12.20 12.97 -7.13
CA ASN A 33 11.61 12.55 -8.41
C ASN A 33 11.14 11.08 -8.42
N PRO A 34 10.25 10.68 -7.49
CA PRO A 34 9.84 9.29 -7.37
C PRO A 34 9.05 8.82 -8.58
N ARG A 35 9.24 7.56 -8.98
CA ARG A 35 8.28 6.88 -9.84
C ARG A 35 7.10 6.36 -9.01
N ILE A 36 5.93 6.97 -9.21
CA ILE A 36 4.72 6.70 -8.43
C ILE A 36 3.83 5.70 -9.17
N VAL A 37 3.33 4.70 -8.44
CA VAL A 37 2.28 3.79 -8.90
C VAL A 37 1.05 3.98 -8.02
N LEU A 38 -0.10 4.20 -8.67
CA LEU A 38 -1.39 4.37 -8.02
C LEU A 38 -2.21 3.09 -8.18
N LEU A 39 -2.77 2.60 -7.08
CA LEU A 39 -3.56 1.37 -7.02
C LEU A 39 -4.96 1.64 -6.45
N ASP A 40 -5.98 1.10 -7.10
CA ASP A 40 -7.35 1.01 -6.56
C ASP A 40 -7.54 -0.29 -5.72
N CYS A 41 -6.69 -1.29 -5.96
CA CYS A 41 -6.75 -2.57 -5.25
C CYS A 41 -6.10 -2.53 -3.87
N SER A 42 -6.54 -3.44 -2.98
CA SER A 42 -5.90 -3.71 -1.69
C SER A 42 -4.74 -4.68 -1.85
N LEU A 43 -3.66 -4.43 -1.12
CA LEU A 43 -2.55 -5.38 -0.98
C LEU A 43 -2.79 -6.27 0.25
N GLU A 44 -3.96 -6.91 0.27
CA GLU A 44 -4.46 -7.73 1.35
C GLU A 44 -5.14 -8.96 0.72
N TYR A 45 -4.96 -10.13 1.35
CA TYR A 45 -5.64 -11.34 0.89
C TYR A 45 -7.14 -11.22 1.17
N LYS A 46 -7.93 -11.27 0.10
CA LYS A 46 -9.40 -11.32 0.22
C LYS A 46 -9.84 -12.74 -0.03
N LYS A 47 -10.52 -13.33 0.95
CA LYS A 47 -11.26 -14.58 0.73
C LYS A 47 -12.29 -14.32 -0.37
N GLY A 48 -12.31 -15.18 -1.39
CA GLY A 48 -13.21 -15.02 -2.53
C GLY A 48 -14.67 -15.02 -2.08
N GLU A 49 -15.50 -14.16 -2.69
CA GLU A 49 -16.92 -14.00 -2.33
C GLU A 49 -17.79 -15.24 -2.64
N SER A 50 -17.28 -16.22 -3.41
CA SER A 50 -18.10 -17.35 -3.91
C SER A 50 -17.57 -18.76 -3.62
N GLN A 51 -16.41 -18.92 -2.98
CA GLN A 51 -15.84 -20.24 -2.67
C GLN A 51 -14.98 -20.05 -1.41
N THR A 52 -15.29 -20.62 -0.26
CA THR A 52 -15.43 -22.06 0.00
C THR A 52 -16.01 -22.18 1.41
N ASP A 53 -17.01 -23.04 1.60
CA ASP A 53 -17.26 -23.65 2.92
C ASP A 53 -16.05 -24.54 3.22
N ILE A 54 -14.93 -23.93 3.60
CA ILE A 54 -13.80 -24.68 4.12
C ILE A 54 -14.28 -25.12 5.50
N GLU A 55 -14.75 -26.36 5.60
CA GLU A 55 -14.90 -27.03 6.87
C GLU A 55 -13.51 -27.21 7.46
N ILE A 56 -13.06 -26.19 8.19
CA ILE A 56 -11.80 -26.19 8.91
C ILE A 56 -11.93 -27.23 10.02
N THR A 57 -11.65 -28.48 9.69
CA THR A 57 -11.77 -29.63 10.58
C THR A 57 -10.41 -30.17 10.99
N ARG A 58 -9.34 -29.85 10.24
CA ARG A 58 -7.97 -30.33 10.46
C ARG A 58 -6.96 -29.17 10.50
N GLU A 59 -5.94 -29.30 11.34
CA GLU A 59 -4.83 -28.32 11.43
C GLU A 59 -4.08 -28.14 10.10
N GLU A 60 -4.00 -29.20 9.28
CA GLU A 60 -3.36 -29.17 7.94
C GLU A 60 -4.04 -28.17 6.98
N ASP A 61 -5.35 -27.95 7.11
CA ASP A 61 -6.09 -27.04 6.23
C ASP A 61 -5.81 -25.57 6.59
N PHE A 62 -5.55 -25.27 7.87
CA PHE A 62 -5.09 -23.93 8.28
C PHE A 62 -3.74 -23.59 7.68
N ALA A 63 -2.78 -24.52 7.72
CA ALA A 63 -1.45 -24.31 7.15
C ALA A 63 -1.52 -24.04 5.64
N ARG A 64 -2.38 -24.77 4.92
CA ARG A 64 -2.61 -24.55 3.48
C ARG A 64 -3.19 -23.16 3.19
N ILE A 65 -4.14 -22.69 3.99
CA ILE A 65 -4.72 -21.35 3.83
C ILE A 65 -3.68 -20.25 4.03
N LEU A 66 -2.85 -20.37 5.06
CA LEU A 66 -1.77 -19.42 5.33
C LEU A 66 -0.77 -19.36 4.19
N GLN A 67 -0.40 -20.51 3.64
CA GLN A 67 0.50 -20.57 2.49
C GLN A 67 -0.10 -19.91 1.24
N MET A 68 -1.38 -20.15 0.95
CA MET A 68 -2.07 -19.50 -0.17
C MET A 68 -2.14 -17.98 -0.01
N GLU A 69 -2.36 -17.49 1.21
CA GLU A 69 -2.32 -16.06 1.52
C GLU A 69 -0.93 -15.46 1.27
N GLU A 70 0.13 -16.14 1.72
CA GLU A 70 1.51 -15.69 1.51
C GLU A 70 1.86 -15.63 0.02
N GLU A 71 1.56 -16.70 -0.74
CA GLU A 71 1.83 -16.79 -2.17
C GLU A 71 1.08 -15.70 -2.96
N TYR A 72 -0.19 -15.44 -2.63
CA TYR A 72 -0.98 -14.40 -3.28
C TYR A 72 -0.38 -13.00 -3.08
N ILE A 73 -0.03 -12.66 -1.83
CA ILE A 73 0.59 -11.38 -1.51
C ILE A 73 1.95 -11.23 -2.19
N GLN A 74 2.74 -12.30 -2.21
CA GLN A 74 4.04 -12.30 -2.87
C GLN A 74 3.89 -12.03 -4.37
N GLN A 75 2.98 -12.70 -5.08
CA GLN A 75 2.77 -12.51 -6.51
C GLN A 75 2.39 -11.07 -6.87
N ILE A 76 1.46 -10.46 -6.13
CA ILE A 76 1.07 -9.06 -6.37
C ILE A 76 2.26 -8.11 -6.12
N CYS A 77 3.02 -8.37 -5.06
CA CYS A 77 4.21 -7.57 -4.76
C CYS A 77 5.27 -7.71 -5.86
N GLU A 78 5.47 -8.92 -6.41
CA GLU A 78 6.39 -9.16 -7.52
C GLU A 78 5.97 -8.43 -8.80
N ASP A 79 4.68 -8.42 -9.12
CA ASP A 79 4.15 -7.66 -10.27
C ASP A 79 4.43 -6.16 -10.11
N LEU A 80 4.25 -5.60 -8.90
CA LEU A 80 4.61 -4.22 -8.60
C LEU A 80 6.11 -3.98 -8.76
N MET A 81 6.96 -4.87 -8.23
CA MET A 81 8.41 -4.77 -8.36
C MET A 81 8.87 -4.79 -9.81
N ARG A 82 8.18 -5.53 -10.68
CA ARG A 82 8.49 -5.62 -12.12
C ARG A 82 8.42 -4.26 -12.82
N VAL A 83 7.51 -3.40 -12.37
CA VAL A 83 7.38 -2.03 -12.87
C VAL A 83 8.44 -1.10 -12.28
N LYS A 84 9.19 -1.51 -11.26
CA LYS A 84 10.24 -0.71 -10.57
C LYS A 84 9.74 0.65 -10.06
N PRO A 85 8.68 0.70 -9.24
CA PRO A 85 8.24 1.94 -8.60
C PRO A 85 9.16 2.33 -7.45
N ASP A 86 9.19 3.62 -7.12
CA ASP A 86 9.77 4.12 -5.88
C ASP A 86 8.73 4.26 -4.78
N LEU A 87 7.50 4.64 -5.17
CA LEU A 87 6.39 4.93 -4.28
C LEU A 87 5.12 4.25 -4.80
N VAL A 88 4.47 3.48 -3.94
CA VAL A 88 3.15 2.89 -4.21
C VAL A 88 2.12 3.57 -3.32
N ILE A 89 1.04 4.03 -3.93
CA ILE A 89 -0.08 4.65 -3.23
C ILE A 89 -1.33 3.80 -3.50
N THR A 90 -2.00 3.36 -2.44
CA THR A 90 -3.29 2.66 -2.54
C THR A 90 -4.40 3.40 -1.80
N GLU A 91 -5.59 3.37 -2.38
CA GLU A 91 -6.82 3.83 -1.72
C GLU A 91 -7.25 2.91 -0.58
N LYS A 92 -6.81 1.65 -0.61
CA LYS A 92 -7.21 0.59 0.30
C LYS A 92 -6.11 0.31 1.34
N GLY A 93 -6.19 -0.84 1.99
CA GLY A 93 -5.21 -1.31 2.96
C GLY A 93 -4.01 -2.03 2.32
N ILE A 94 -3.01 -2.27 3.14
CA ILE A 94 -1.79 -3.01 2.82
C ILE A 94 -1.50 -3.90 4.03
N SER A 95 -1.40 -5.22 3.81
CA SER A 95 -1.05 -6.20 4.84
C SER A 95 0.38 -6.02 5.31
N ASP A 96 0.69 -6.48 6.53
CA ASP A 96 2.04 -6.35 7.08
C ASP A 96 3.07 -7.19 6.30
N LEU A 97 2.63 -8.33 5.76
CA LEU A 97 3.44 -9.16 4.86
C LEU A 97 3.80 -8.41 3.57
N ALA A 98 2.83 -7.74 2.94
CA ALA A 98 3.08 -6.93 1.75
C ALA A 98 4.05 -5.78 2.03
N GLN A 99 3.92 -5.12 3.19
CA GLN A 99 4.85 -4.06 3.61
C GLN A 99 6.28 -4.58 3.74
N HIS A 100 6.46 -5.79 4.27
CA HIS A 100 7.77 -6.41 4.40
C HIS A 100 8.41 -6.69 3.03
N TYR A 101 7.66 -7.25 2.07
CA TYR A 101 8.16 -7.46 0.70
C TYR A 101 8.52 -6.15 0.01
N LEU A 102 7.64 -5.15 0.06
CA LEU A 102 7.89 -3.83 -0.55
C LEU A 102 9.09 -3.13 0.10
N MET A 103 9.23 -3.22 1.43
CA MET A 103 10.39 -2.66 2.15
C MET A 103 11.70 -3.33 1.71
N ARG A 104 11.74 -4.66 1.59
CA ARG A 104 12.92 -5.39 1.10
C ARG A 104 13.27 -5.00 -0.34
N ALA A 105 12.28 -4.70 -1.16
CA ALA A 105 12.45 -4.19 -2.52
C ALA A 105 12.77 -2.68 -2.59
N ASN A 106 12.94 -2.01 -1.45
CA ASN A 106 13.20 -0.57 -1.35
C ASN A 106 12.07 0.32 -1.92
N ILE A 107 10.83 -0.16 -1.87
CA ILE A 107 9.63 0.54 -2.33
C ILE A 107 8.92 1.14 -1.10
N THR A 108 8.64 2.44 -1.13
CA THR A 108 7.83 3.08 -0.10
C THR A 108 6.35 2.90 -0.42
N ALA A 109 5.53 2.63 0.58
CA ALA A 109 4.09 2.48 0.40
C ALA A 109 3.29 3.42 1.30
N ILE A 110 2.20 3.96 0.76
CA ILE A 110 1.20 4.77 1.47
C ILE A 110 -0.17 4.13 1.26
N ARG A 111 -0.91 3.93 2.34
CA ARG A 111 -2.23 3.29 2.32
C ARG A 111 -3.35 4.23 2.74
N ARG A 112 -4.58 3.88 2.37
CA ARG A 112 -5.82 4.59 2.74
C ARG A 112 -5.81 6.06 2.30
N VAL A 113 -5.31 6.33 1.09
CA VAL A 113 -5.42 7.66 0.46
C VAL A 113 -6.83 7.84 -0.10
N ARG A 114 -7.38 9.06 0.00
CA ARG A 114 -8.73 9.33 -0.53
C ARG A 114 -8.71 9.24 -2.05
N LYS A 115 -9.76 8.66 -2.64
CA LYS A 115 -9.94 8.59 -4.10
C LYS A 115 -9.83 9.94 -4.80
N THR A 116 -10.35 11.00 -4.17
CA THR A 116 -10.24 12.37 -4.69
C THR A 116 -8.81 12.86 -4.78
N ASP A 117 -7.96 12.49 -3.81
CA ASP A 117 -6.55 12.86 -3.80
C ASP A 117 -5.78 12.00 -4.81
N ASN A 118 -6.09 10.71 -4.88
CA ASN A 118 -5.50 9.78 -5.85
C ASN A 118 -5.72 10.24 -7.30
N ASN A 119 -6.95 10.63 -7.65
CA ASN A 119 -7.29 11.18 -8.96
C ASN A 119 -6.58 12.50 -9.28
N ARG A 120 -6.23 13.29 -8.27
CA ARG A 120 -5.44 14.51 -8.46
C ARG A 120 -3.96 14.16 -8.64
N ILE A 121 -3.43 13.15 -7.96
CA ILE A 121 -2.04 12.68 -8.10
C ILE A 121 -1.81 12.08 -9.49
N ALA A 122 -2.84 11.49 -10.09
CA ALA A 122 -2.81 10.92 -11.43
C ALA A 122 -2.75 11.98 -12.56
N ARG A 123 -2.92 13.27 -12.27
CA ARG A 123 -2.86 14.37 -13.25
C ARG A 123 -1.47 14.99 -13.31
#